data_AF-A0A1Y4DMM4-F1
#
_entry.id   AF-A0A1Y4DMM4-F1
#
_cell.length_a   1.000
_cell.length_b   1.000
_cell.length_c   1.000
_cell.angle_alpha   90.00
_cell.angle_beta   90.00
_cell.angle_gamma   90.00
#
_symmetry.space_group_name_H-M   'P 1'
#
loop_
_entity.id
_entity.type
_entity.pdbx_description
1 polymer ?
#
loop_
_entity_poly.entity_id
_entity_poly.type
_entity_poly.pdbx_seq_one_letter_code
_entity_poly.pdbx_strand_id
1 'polypeptide(L)'
;MGFLSWLFGSNRGKGKGRSQACTTESRPIPSPRRPVREEINIDGNCQTKIFTYLGVVFKGIKTGDEFYVDVVDHDVELHSRSTGTTIDTVEWGTTAVSYNGRVFGSLGSGLDYLKEVVAAGFRLRLKVKKVGMYSAGIPELAAMTIDTRALREWWDQQSKTSALIPINEANLLAAVDERREANRLRTISGRAGIEVTDESLMATLYPTRERWLGGDWPKRSAYFSPTFEVLPTREGSQAKPHILIRNGKTGLYEVSARNAKAYRTISENIDRPCKGRIACDYYDEGTDGVRIILVFESSVGGAEGTAELFHQASGEADEGGGLGDGTPGSPT
;
A
#
# COMPACT_ATOMS: atom_id res chain seq x y z
N MET A 1 -12.82 -3.11 29.09
CA MET A 1 -13.38 -2.63 30.37
C MET A 1 -13.02 -1.17 30.53
N GLY A 2 -14.04 -0.32 30.68
CA GLY A 2 -13.94 1.03 31.25
C GLY A 2 -13.34 2.12 30.36
N PHE A 3 -14.18 2.99 29.81
CA PHE A 3 -14.14 4.41 30.16
C PHE A 3 -15.57 4.98 30.06
N LEU A 4 -16.09 5.36 31.21
CA LEU A 4 -17.42 5.89 31.46
C LEU A 4 -17.31 7.41 31.69
N SER A 5 -18.34 8.12 31.24
CA SER A 5 -18.98 9.26 31.90
C SER A 5 -18.47 10.69 31.66
N TRP A 6 -19.44 11.60 31.84
CA TRP A 6 -19.44 13.06 31.91
C TRP A 6 -19.68 13.81 30.59
N LEU A 7 -20.73 14.63 30.40
CA LEU A 7 -21.56 15.40 31.32
C LEU A 7 -23.05 15.47 30.87
N PHE A 8 -23.97 15.10 31.76
CA PHE A 8 -25.33 15.63 31.77
C PHE A 8 -25.35 16.90 32.63
N GLY A 9 -25.72 18.03 32.03
CA GLY A 9 -26.14 19.24 32.73
C GLY A 9 -27.62 19.49 32.47
N SER A 10 -28.44 19.27 33.50
CA SER A 10 -29.87 19.57 33.54
C SER A 10 -30.10 21.08 33.52
N ASN A 11 -30.99 21.58 32.65
CA ASN A 11 -31.81 22.73 33.02
C ASN A 11 -33.21 22.67 32.37
N ARG A 12 -34.24 22.66 33.24
CA ARG A 12 -35.66 22.78 32.88
C ARG A 12 -35.96 24.24 32.56
N GLY A 13 -36.54 24.50 31.39
CA GLY A 13 -37.21 25.76 31.07
C GLY A 13 -38.45 25.49 30.23
N LYS A 14 -39.63 25.67 30.83
CA LYS A 14 -40.93 25.69 30.13
C LYS A 14 -41.00 26.93 29.23
N GLY A 15 -41.29 26.73 27.95
CA GLY A 15 -41.68 27.79 27.03
C GLY A 15 -42.57 27.22 25.93
N LYS A 16 -43.89 27.45 26.04
CA LYS A 16 -44.84 27.26 24.94
C LYS A 16 -44.50 28.31 23.87
N GLY A 17 -44.02 27.87 22.71
CA GLY A 17 -43.82 28.70 21.53
C GLY A 17 -44.23 27.91 20.30
N ARG A 18 -45.46 28.15 19.84
CA ARG A 18 -45.96 27.68 18.54
C ARG A 18 -45.22 28.50 17.47
N SER A 19 -44.27 27.89 16.75
CA SER A 19 -43.69 28.48 15.55
C SER A 19 -43.66 27.42 14.45
N GLN A 20 -44.60 27.54 13.53
CA GLN A 20 -44.42 27.04 12.17
C GLN A 20 -43.23 27.79 11.57
N ALA A 21 -42.13 27.10 11.31
CA ALA A 21 -41.05 27.63 10.47
C ALA A 21 -40.63 26.55 9.48
N CYS A 22 -41.14 26.76 8.27
CA CYS A 22 -40.72 26.26 6.96
C CYS A 22 -39.41 25.45 6.94
N THR A 23 -39.52 24.14 6.72
CA THR A 23 -38.43 23.32 6.17
C THR A 23 -38.01 23.93 4.83
N THR A 24 -36.85 24.59 4.82
CA THR A 24 -36.25 25.06 3.57
C THR A 24 -35.52 23.86 2.97
N GLU A 25 -36.20 23.16 2.07
CA GLU A 25 -35.57 22.25 1.13
C GLU A 25 -34.56 23.06 0.29
N SER A 26 -33.27 22.90 0.57
CA SER A 26 -32.23 23.45 -0.28
C SER A 26 -32.27 22.73 -1.62
N ARG A 27 -32.97 23.32 -2.61
CA ARG A 27 -32.84 22.94 -4.01
C ARG A 27 -31.39 23.21 -4.45
N PRO A 28 -30.66 22.22 -5.00
CA PRO A 28 -29.34 22.48 -5.56
C PRO A 28 -29.47 23.44 -6.75
N ILE A 29 -28.65 24.48 -6.73
CA ILE A 29 -28.46 25.39 -7.86
C ILE A 29 -27.78 24.57 -8.97
N PRO A 30 -28.37 24.43 -10.16
CA PRO A 30 -27.74 23.67 -11.23
C PRO A 30 -26.48 24.38 -11.70
N SER A 31 -25.33 23.73 -11.52
CA SER A 31 -24.06 24.14 -12.14
C SER A 31 -24.22 24.19 -13.67
N PRO A 32 -23.52 25.11 -14.35
CA PRO A 32 -23.59 25.23 -15.81
C PRO A 32 -23.19 23.89 -16.45
N ARG A 33 -24.09 23.36 -17.30
CA ARG A 33 -23.94 22.06 -17.97
C ARG A 33 -22.70 22.06 -18.85
N ARG A 34 -21.64 21.39 -18.40
CA ARG A 34 -20.48 21.02 -19.22
C ARG A 34 -20.94 20.14 -20.38
N PRO A 35 -20.27 20.18 -21.54
CA PRO A 35 -20.57 19.27 -22.64
C PRO A 35 -20.46 17.83 -22.13
N VAL A 36 -21.56 17.09 -22.26
CA VAL A 36 -21.66 15.70 -21.80
C VAL A 36 -20.70 14.87 -22.63
N ARG A 37 -19.68 14.29 -21.98
CA ARG A 37 -18.82 13.27 -22.59
C ARG A 37 -19.61 11.98 -22.77
N GLU A 38 -19.05 11.07 -23.56
CA GLU A 38 -19.63 9.75 -23.88
C GLU A 38 -20.09 8.98 -22.64
N GLU A 39 -21.12 8.13 -22.81
CA GLU A 39 -21.63 7.27 -21.74
C GLU A 39 -20.66 6.11 -21.49
N ILE A 40 -20.26 5.93 -20.24
CA ILE A 40 -19.32 4.89 -19.83
C ILE A 40 -20.08 3.75 -19.18
N ASN A 41 -19.89 2.55 -19.70
CA ASN A 41 -20.36 1.33 -19.07
C ASN A 41 -19.27 0.75 -18.18
N ILE A 42 -19.57 0.64 -16.88
CA ILE A 42 -18.66 0.07 -15.87
C ILE A 42 -19.22 -1.22 -15.26
N ASP A 43 -20.30 -1.76 -15.83
CA ASP A 43 -20.99 -2.94 -15.32
C ASP A 43 -20.06 -4.15 -15.27
N GLY A 44 -20.17 -4.90 -14.19
CA GLY A 44 -19.47 -6.17 -14.02
C GLY A 44 -20.01 -6.95 -12.84
N ASN A 45 -19.26 -7.96 -12.42
CA ASN A 45 -19.69 -8.90 -11.38
C ASN A 45 -19.11 -8.58 -9.99
N CYS A 46 -18.24 -7.58 -9.88
CA CYS A 46 -17.66 -7.14 -8.62
C CYS A 46 -18.72 -6.40 -7.79
N GLN A 47 -18.95 -6.86 -6.56
CA GLN A 47 -19.92 -6.27 -5.64
C GLN A 47 -19.24 -5.34 -4.66
N THR A 48 -19.62 -4.06 -4.67
CA THR A 48 -19.21 -3.07 -3.67
C THR A 48 -20.40 -2.60 -2.88
N LYS A 49 -20.32 -2.60 -1.55
CA LYS A 49 -21.43 -2.21 -0.68
C LYS A 49 -21.82 -0.74 -0.89
N ILE A 50 -23.13 -0.47 -0.91
CA ILE A 50 -23.69 0.87 -0.83
C ILE A 50 -24.29 1.05 0.57
N PHE A 51 -23.90 2.13 1.25
CA PHE A 51 -24.48 2.52 2.53
C PHE A 51 -25.75 3.34 2.28
N THR A 52 -26.90 2.77 2.61
CA THR A 52 -28.21 3.39 2.37
C THR A 52 -28.68 4.17 3.60
N TYR A 53 -29.02 5.44 3.42
CA TYR A 53 -29.55 6.33 4.46
C TYR A 53 -31.03 6.68 4.22
N LEU A 54 -31.50 6.62 2.97
CA LEU A 54 -32.89 6.86 2.59
C LEU A 54 -33.48 5.64 1.85
N GLY A 55 -34.00 4.66 2.59
CA GLY A 55 -34.50 3.44 1.94
C GLY A 55 -35.91 3.54 1.32
N VAL A 56 -36.68 4.58 1.63
CA VAL A 56 -38.07 4.76 1.13
C VAL A 56 -38.16 4.89 -0.40
N VAL A 57 -37.05 5.27 -1.08
CA VAL A 57 -37.01 5.39 -2.54
C VAL A 57 -37.03 4.05 -3.27
N PHE A 58 -36.80 2.95 -2.55
CA PHE A 58 -36.75 1.59 -3.10
C PHE A 58 -38.03 0.78 -2.84
N LYS A 59 -39.15 1.46 -2.55
CA LYS A 59 -40.45 0.81 -2.39
C LYS A 59 -40.83 0.08 -3.68
N GLY A 60 -41.08 -1.23 -3.58
CA GLY A 60 -41.46 -2.07 -4.71
C GLY A 60 -40.30 -2.86 -5.33
N ILE A 61 -39.05 -2.50 -5.05
CA ILE A 61 -37.87 -3.25 -5.49
C ILE A 61 -37.70 -4.49 -4.60
N LYS A 62 -37.61 -5.66 -5.22
CA LYS A 62 -37.45 -6.95 -4.55
C LYS A 62 -35.98 -7.31 -4.38
N THR A 63 -35.69 -8.15 -3.40
CA THR A 63 -34.34 -8.72 -3.26
C THR A 63 -34.02 -9.55 -4.49
N GLY A 64 -32.82 -9.35 -5.05
CA GLY A 64 -32.38 -9.94 -6.31
C GLY A 64 -32.54 -9.02 -7.51
N ASP A 65 -33.38 -7.98 -7.42
CA ASP A 65 -33.59 -7.04 -8.53
C ASP A 65 -32.32 -6.22 -8.81
N GLU A 66 -32.07 -6.01 -10.09
CA GLU A 66 -30.98 -5.17 -10.61
C GLU A 66 -31.57 -3.94 -11.28
N PHE A 67 -31.02 -2.76 -10.98
CA PHE A 67 -31.47 -1.48 -11.49
C PHE A 67 -30.30 -0.48 -11.55
N TYR A 68 -30.51 0.68 -12.16
CA TYR A 68 -29.47 1.70 -12.27
C TYR A 68 -29.74 2.88 -11.33
N VAL A 69 -28.67 3.45 -10.78
CA VAL A 69 -28.66 4.68 -10.00
C VAL A 69 -27.70 5.69 -10.62
N ASP A 70 -27.90 6.96 -10.31
CA ASP A 70 -27.02 8.04 -10.75
C ASP A 70 -25.96 8.30 -9.68
N VAL A 71 -24.74 8.57 -10.13
CA VAL A 71 -23.65 9.05 -9.28
C VAL A 71 -23.75 10.57 -9.13
N VAL A 72 -23.61 11.07 -7.90
CA VAL A 72 -23.64 12.50 -7.59
C VAL A 72 -22.23 13.08 -7.76
N ASP A 73 -22.12 14.21 -8.46
CA ASP A 73 -20.86 14.87 -8.84
C ASP A 73 -20.31 15.85 -7.80
N HIS A 74 -21.00 16.01 -6.68
CA HIS A 74 -20.64 16.91 -5.59
C HIS A 74 -20.86 16.24 -4.24
N ASP A 75 -20.27 16.84 -3.21
CA ASP A 75 -20.40 16.33 -1.86
C ASP A 75 -21.73 16.70 -1.22
N VAL A 76 -22.20 15.81 -0.34
CA VAL A 76 -23.51 15.90 0.30
C VAL A 76 -23.44 15.41 1.73
N GLU A 77 -24.28 15.97 2.58
CA GLU A 77 -24.56 15.46 3.92
C GLU A 77 -25.76 14.51 3.85
N LEU A 78 -25.61 13.29 4.36
CA LEU A 78 -26.66 12.26 4.39
C LEU A 78 -27.07 11.95 5.81
N HIS A 79 -28.37 12.00 6.08
CA HIS A 79 -28.94 11.68 7.38
C HIS A 79 -29.93 10.52 7.28
N SER A 80 -29.68 9.45 8.04
CA SER A 80 -30.58 8.31 8.18
C SER A 80 -31.55 8.52 9.34
N ARG A 81 -32.83 8.67 9.01
CA ARG A 81 -33.89 8.74 10.04
C ARG A 81 -34.08 7.43 10.80
N SER A 82 -33.73 6.30 10.18
CA SER A 82 -33.90 4.96 10.78
C SER A 82 -32.83 4.67 11.82
N THR A 83 -31.58 5.07 11.57
CA THR A 83 -30.44 4.75 12.44
C THR A 83 -29.95 5.96 13.24
N GLY A 84 -30.41 7.18 12.91
CA GLY A 84 -29.94 8.43 13.50
C GLY A 84 -28.55 8.87 13.01
N THR A 85 -27.96 8.14 12.06
CA THR A 85 -26.59 8.39 11.57
C THR A 85 -26.57 9.54 10.57
N THR A 86 -25.62 10.45 10.74
CA THR A 86 -25.28 11.48 9.74
C THR A 86 -23.87 11.22 9.22
N ILE A 87 -23.66 11.38 7.91
CA ILE A 87 -22.32 11.40 7.29
C ILE A 87 -22.19 12.59 6.35
N ASP A 88 -20.96 13.07 6.21
CA ASP A 88 -20.55 14.04 5.18
C ASP A 88 -19.62 13.34 4.18
N THR A 89 -19.96 13.34 2.89
CA THR A 89 -19.14 12.66 1.88
C THR A 89 -17.77 13.31 1.66
N VAL A 90 -17.58 14.59 2.02
CA VAL A 90 -16.25 15.23 2.04
C VAL A 90 -15.40 14.59 3.12
N GLU A 91 -15.89 14.59 4.37
CA GLU A 91 -15.17 14.11 5.55
C GLU A 91 -14.81 12.63 5.41
N TRP A 92 -15.73 11.84 4.87
CA TRP A 92 -15.55 10.40 4.69
C TRP A 92 -14.84 10.03 3.38
N GLY A 93 -14.60 10.99 2.50
CA GLY A 93 -13.99 10.73 1.19
C GLY A 93 -14.79 9.71 0.38
N THR A 94 -16.11 9.82 0.34
CA THR A 94 -17.00 8.88 -0.39
C THR A 94 -17.71 9.57 -1.55
N THR A 95 -18.34 8.77 -2.40
CA THR A 95 -19.21 9.25 -3.48
C THR A 95 -20.66 8.97 -3.15
N ALA A 96 -21.52 9.99 -3.27
CA ALA A 96 -22.96 9.83 -3.10
C ALA A 96 -23.65 9.30 -4.35
N VAL A 97 -24.79 8.63 -4.13
CA VAL A 97 -25.63 8.07 -5.18
C VAL A 97 -27.08 8.49 -5.01
N SER A 98 -27.76 8.65 -6.14
CA SER A 98 -29.15 9.07 -6.20
C SER A 98 -30.01 8.14 -7.04
N TYR A 99 -31.28 8.00 -6.67
CA TYR A 99 -32.25 7.20 -7.39
C TYR A 99 -33.53 8.03 -7.54
N ASN A 100 -34.03 8.13 -8.78
CA ASN A 100 -35.18 8.99 -9.12
C ASN A 100 -35.01 10.45 -8.62
N GLY A 101 -33.80 11.00 -8.78
CA GLY A 101 -33.47 12.38 -8.39
C GLY A 101 -33.34 12.63 -6.89
N ARG A 102 -33.36 11.58 -6.06
CA ARG A 102 -33.18 11.68 -4.60
C ARG A 102 -31.91 10.99 -4.19
N VAL A 103 -31.00 11.73 -3.57
CA VAL A 103 -29.79 11.17 -2.97
C VAL A 103 -30.18 10.27 -1.81
N PHE A 104 -29.68 9.03 -1.80
CA PHE A 104 -30.11 8.03 -0.83
C PHE A 104 -28.97 7.37 -0.06
N GLY A 105 -27.75 7.43 -0.57
CA GLY A 105 -26.66 6.62 -0.06
C GLY A 105 -25.30 7.07 -0.51
N SER A 106 -24.28 6.42 0.03
CA SER A 106 -22.87 6.59 -0.35
C SER A 106 -22.25 5.25 -0.72
N LEU A 107 -21.27 5.30 -1.62
CA LEU A 107 -20.51 4.14 -2.07
C LEU A 107 -19.45 3.76 -1.04
N GLY A 108 -19.21 2.46 -0.90
CA GLY A 108 -18.12 1.91 -0.11
C GLY A 108 -16.74 2.20 -0.71
N SER A 109 -15.71 1.78 0.03
CA SER A 109 -14.31 1.93 -0.36
C SER A 109 -14.02 1.38 -1.76
N GLY A 110 -13.22 2.11 -2.55
CA GLY A 110 -12.81 1.67 -3.87
C GLY A 110 -13.66 2.21 -5.02
N LEU A 111 -14.74 2.95 -4.73
CA LEU A 111 -15.55 3.68 -5.72
C LEU A 111 -15.72 5.17 -5.34
N ASP A 112 -14.89 5.67 -4.44
CA ASP A 112 -14.87 7.04 -3.91
C ASP A 112 -14.58 8.12 -4.95
N TYR A 113 -13.90 7.76 -6.05
CA TYR A 113 -13.53 8.66 -7.15
C TYR A 113 -14.63 8.80 -8.22
N LEU A 114 -15.73 8.04 -8.15
CA LEU A 114 -16.76 8.10 -9.18
C LEU A 114 -17.41 9.49 -9.28
N LYS A 115 -17.46 10.26 -8.18
CA LYS A 115 -17.87 11.68 -8.23
C LYS A 115 -16.97 12.52 -9.14
N GLU A 116 -15.67 12.25 -9.18
CA GLU A 116 -14.71 12.95 -10.04
C GLU A 116 -14.92 12.59 -11.51
N VAL A 117 -15.25 11.32 -11.79
CA VAL A 117 -15.60 10.85 -13.14
C VAL A 117 -16.79 11.64 -13.68
N VAL A 118 -17.86 11.77 -12.88
CA VAL A 118 -19.05 12.54 -13.29
C VAL A 118 -18.74 14.04 -13.35
N ALA A 119 -17.97 14.59 -12.40
CA ALA A 119 -17.56 16.00 -12.39
C ALA A 119 -16.69 16.36 -13.62
N ALA A 120 -15.93 15.40 -14.16
CA ALA A 120 -15.19 15.55 -15.41
C ALA A 120 -16.08 15.51 -16.67
N GLY A 121 -17.39 15.33 -16.50
CA GLY A 121 -18.41 15.42 -17.55
C GLY A 121 -18.81 14.09 -18.17
N PHE A 122 -18.31 12.95 -17.66
CA PHE A 122 -18.73 11.63 -18.14
C PHE A 122 -20.12 11.28 -17.63
N ARG A 123 -20.92 10.63 -18.50
CA ARG A 123 -22.20 10.09 -18.10
C ARG A 123 -22.01 8.67 -17.58
N LEU A 124 -22.31 8.47 -16.31
CA LEU A 124 -22.14 7.19 -15.62
C LEU A 124 -23.48 6.73 -15.05
N ARG A 125 -23.92 5.52 -15.43
CA ARG A 125 -25.03 4.82 -14.78
C ARG A 125 -24.46 3.65 -13.99
N LEU A 126 -24.70 3.64 -12.68
CA LEU A 126 -24.18 2.60 -11.81
C LEU A 126 -25.22 1.49 -11.66
N LYS A 127 -24.90 0.28 -12.10
CA LYS A 127 -25.72 -0.89 -11.86
C LYS A 127 -25.69 -1.26 -10.37
N VAL A 128 -26.86 -1.49 -9.80
CA VAL A 128 -27.07 -1.81 -8.39
C VAL A 128 -27.96 -3.02 -8.27
N LYS A 129 -27.61 -3.91 -7.34
CA LYS A 129 -28.41 -5.07 -6.95
C LYS A 129 -28.92 -4.90 -5.53
N LYS A 130 -30.21 -5.13 -5.30
CA LYS A 130 -30.74 -5.25 -3.94
C LYS A 130 -30.42 -6.64 -3.40
N VAL A 131 -29.51 -6.71 -2.42
CA VAL A 131 -29.05 -7.98 -1.85
C VAL A 131 -29.85 -8.40 -0.62
N GLY A 132 -30.48 -7.46 0.07
CA GLY A 132 -31.24 -7.76 1.27
C GLY A 132 -31.84 -6.54 1.96
N MET A 133 -31.99 -6.65 3.27
CA MET A 133 -32.47 -5.59 4.16
C MET A 133 -31.52 -5.50 5.34
N TYR A 134 -30.94 -4.32 5.57
CA TYR A 134 -30.07 -4.07 6.71
C TYR A 134 -30.87 -3.81 7.99
N SER A 135 -31.90 -2.96 7.88
CA SER A 135 -32.84 -2.67 8.96
C SER A 135 -34.24 -2.43 8.39
N ALA A 136 -35.25 -2.29 9.25
CA ALA A 136 -36.61 -2.00 8.82
C ALA A 136 -36.65 -0.71 7.97
N GLY A 137 -36.97 -0.86 6.68
CA GLY A 137 -37.03 0.25 5.73
C GLY A 137 -35.70 0.67 5.10
N ILE A 138 -34.56 0.07 5.46
CA ILE A 138 -33.24 0.33 4.87
C ILE A 138 -32.75 -0.91 4.10
N PRO A 139 -32.76 -0.89 2.76
CA PRO A 139 -32.27 -2.01 1.97
C PRO A 139 -30.76 -2.11 2.02
N GLU A 140 -30.28 -3.35 1.92
CA GLU A 140 -28.88 -3.63 1.64
C GLU A 140 -28.69 -3.70 0.13
N LEU A 141 -27.76 -2.88 -0.38
CA LEU A 141 -27.53 -2.67 -1.81
C LEU A 141 -26.06 -2.92 -2.14
N ALA A 142 -25.79 -3.48 -3.31
CA ALA A 142 -24.46 -3.66 -3.85
C ALA A 142 -24.36 -3.00 -5.23
N ALA A 143 -23.37 -2.13 -5.40
CA ALA A 143 -22.91 -1.67 -6.71
C ALA A 143 -22.26 -2.84 -7.45
N MET A 144 -22.62 -3.02 -8.71
CA MET A 144 -22.18 -4.10 -9.60
C MET A 144 -21.27 -3.51 -10.67
N THR A 145 -19.95 -3.60 -10.48
CA THR A 145 -18.97 -3.03 -11.41
C THR A 145 -17.97 -4.08 -11.89
N ILE A 146 -17.13 -3.73 -12.86
CA ILE A 146 -15.83 -4.41 -13.03
C ILE A 146 -15.00 -4.32 -11.73
N ASP A 147 -13.88 -5.05 -11.64
CA ASP A 147 -12.96 -4.95 -10.50
C ASP A 147 -12.62 -3.48 -10.17
N THR A 148 -12.79 -3.11 -8.90
CA THR A 148 -12.63 -1.71 -8.45
C THR A 148 -11.21 -1.18 -8.65
N ARG A 149 -10.19 -2.06 -8.64
CA ARG A 149 -8.80 -1.70 -8.94
C ARG A 149 -8.62 -1.43 -10.43
N ALA A 150 -9.23 -2.25 -11.28
CA ALA A 150 -9.22 -2.03 -12.73
C ALA A 150 -9.90 -0.72 -13.10
N LEU A 151 -11.05 -0.43 -12.49
CA LEU A 151 -11.77 0.81 -12.74
C LEU A 151 -11.00 2.04 -12.23
N ARG A 152 -10.30 1.93 -11.09
CA ARG A 152 -9.43 3.00 -10.59
C ARG A 152 -8.25 3.23 -11.51
N GLU A 153 -7.61 2.17 -11.97
CA GLU A 153 -6.51 2.25 -12.94
C GLU A 153 -6.97 2.92 -14.25
N TRP A 154 -8.16 2.56 -14.74
CA TRP A 154 -8.75 3.23 -15.88
C TRP A 154 -8.93 4.74 -15.63
N TRP A 155 -9.46 5.13 -14.47
CA TRP A 155 -9.64 6.54 -14.13
C TRP A 155 -8.30 7.29 -14.02
N ASP A 156 -7.29 6.67 -13.42
CA ASP A 156 -5.94 7.22 -13.30
C ASP A 156 -5.28 7.47 -14.67
N GLN A 157 -5.63 6.68 -15.69
CA GLN A 157 -5.19 6.88 -17.07
C GLN A 157 -6.07 7.91 -17.81
N GLN A 158 -7.39 7.79 -17.68
CA GLN A 158 -8.37 8.64 -18.37
C GLN A 158 -8.29 10.09 -17.91
N SER A 159 -8.05 10.35 -16.64
CA SER A 159 -7.91 11.70 -16.07
C SER A 159 -6.74 12.48 -16.65
N LYS A 160 -5.72 11.78 -17.19
CA LYS A 160 -4.52 12.38 -17.79
C LYS A 160 -4.63 12.57 -19.31
N THR A 161 -5.71 12.10 -19.91
CA THR A 161 -5.84 12.01 -21.37
C THR A 161 -7.17 12.59 -21.84
N SER A 162 -7.16 13.28 -22.98
CA SER A 162 -8.39 13.82 -23.57
C SER A 162 -9.11 12.82 -24.50
N ALA A 163 -8.37 11.86 -25.07
CA ALA A 163 -8.94 10.72 -25.76
C ALA A 163 -9.60 9.75 -24.79
N LEU A 164 -10.72 9.16 -25.20
CA LEU A 164 -11.40 8.14 -24.43
C LEU A 164 -10.58 6.84 -24.46
N ILE A 165 -10.29 6.30 -23.29
CA ILE A 165 -9.63 5.01 -23.11
C ILE A 165 -10.72 3.95 -22.97
N PRO A 166 -10.79 2.95 -23.86
CA PRO A 166 -11.74 1.85 -23.73
C PRO A 166 -11.53 1.06 -22.43
N ILE A 167 -12.62 0.70 -21.76
CA ILE A 167 -12.56 -0.16 -20.58
C ILE A 167 -12.39 -1.61 -21.05
N ASN A 168 -11.22 -2.19 -20.76
CA ASN A 168 -10.95 -3.61 -20.89
C ASN A 168 -10.43 -4.12 -19.55
N GLU A 169 -11.28 -4.82 -18.80
CA GLU A 169 -10.99 -5.27 -17.44
C GLU A 169 -9.72 -6.14 -17.36
N ALA A 170 -9.50 -7.05 -18.32
CA ALA A 170 -8.33 -7.92 -18.32
C ALA A 170 -7.02 -7.14 -18.49
N ASN A 171 -6.98 -6.18 -19.41
CA ASN A 171 -5.80 -5.36 -19.64
C ASN A 171 -5.51 -4.44 -18.44
N LEU A 172 -6.57 -3.87 -17.86
CA LEU A 172 -6.45 -3.00 -16.69
C LEU A 172 -5.95 -3.78 -15.47
N LEU A 173 -6.45 -5.00 -15.25
CA LEU A 173 -5.95 -5.88 -14.17
C LEU A 173 -4.49 -6.27 -14.37
N ALA A 174 -4.09 -6.61 -15.60
CA ALA A 174 -2.69 -6.91 -15.90
C ALA A 174 -1.76 -5.73 -15.54
N ALA A 175 -2.15 -4.50 -15.88
CA ALA A 175 -1.41 -3.29 -15.53
C ALA A 175 -1.36 -3.04 -14.01
N VAL A 176 -2.45 -3.32 -13.29
CA VAL A 176 -2.49 -3.22 -11.81
C VAL A 176 -1.54 -4.23 -11.18
N ASP A 177 -1.54 -5.48 -11.65
CA ASP A 177 -0.71 -6.55 -11.09
C ASP A 177 0.77 -6.32 -11.38
N GLU A 178 1.12 -5.88 -12.60
CA GLU A 178 2.49 -5.47 -12.95
C GLU A 178 3.00 -4.34 -12.05
N ARG A 179 2.20 -3.29 -11.84
CA ARG A 179 2.57 -2.18 -10.95
C ARG A 179 2.71 -2.62 -9.51
N ARG A 180 1.83 -3.52 -9.04
CA ARG A 180 1.89 -4.07 -7.69
C ARG A 180 3.18 -4.84 -7.49
N GLU A 181 3.58 -5.63 -8.48
CA GLU A 181 4.80 -6.40 -8.44
C GLU A 181 6.05 -5.52 -8.48
N ALA A 182 6.09 -4.53 -9.36
CA ALA A 182 7.15 -3.52 -9.38
C ALA A 182 7.27 -2.78 -8.03
N ASN A 183 6.14 -2.40 -7.41
CA ASN A 183 6.13 -1.77 -6.09
C ASN A 183 6.59 -2.72 -4.99
N ARG A 184 6.24 -4.02 -5.08
CA ARG A 184 6.70 -5.06 -4.15
C ARG A 184 8.22 -5.17 -4.22
N LEU A 185 8.78 -5.32 -5.42
CA LEU A 185 10.23 -5.40 -5.65
C LEU A 185 10.95 -4.14 -5.19
N ARG A 186 10.42 -2.95 -5.51
CA ARG A 186 10.98 -1.67 -5.04
C ARG A 186 11.01 -1.58 -3.52
N THR A 187 9.93 -2.00 -2.86
CA THR A 187 9.83 -1.98 -1.39
C THR A 187 10.82 -2.97 -0.77
N ILE A 188 10.90 -4.18 -1.32
CA ILE A 188 11.86 -5.20 -0.86
C ILE A 188 13.29 -4.70 -1.07
N SER A 189 13.61 -4.16 -2.25
CA SER A 189 14.92 -3.61 -2.56
C SER A 189 15.29 -2.46 -1.63
N GLY A 190 14.36 -1.53 -1.37
CA GLY A 190 14.57 -0.43 -0.43
C GLY A 190 14.84 -0.93 1.01
N ARG A 191 14.11 -1.96 1.47
CA ARG A 191 14.34 -2.59 2.78
C ARG A 191 15.67 -3.35 2.83
N ALA A 192 15.97 -4.10 1.77
CA ALA A 192 17.20 -4.85 1.63
C ALA A 192 18.41 -3.93 1.47
N GLY A 193 18.24 -2.73 0.92
CA GLY A 193 19.32 -1.87 0.46
C GLY A 193 20.11 -2.47 -0.71
N ILE A 194 19.65 -3.58 -1.27
CA ILE A 194 20.23 -4.33 -2.38
C ILE A 194 19.13 -4.43 -3.44
N GLU A 195 19.50 -4.30 -4.71
CA GLU A 195 18.56 -4.51 -5.82
C GLU A 195 18.02 -5.95 -5.81
N VAL A 196 16.70 -6.09 -5.88
CA VAL A 196 15.99 -7.37 -5.90
C VAL A 196 15.10 -7.40 -7.13
N THR A 197 15.34 -8.40 -7.97
CA THR A 197 14.53 -8.72 -9.16
C THR A 197 13.55 -9.85 -8.87
N ASP A 198 12.63 -10.15 -9.79
CA ASP A 198 11.68 -11.26 -9.65
C ASP A 198 12.36 -12.63 -9.55
N GLU A 199 13.56 -12.76 -10.10
CA GLU A 199 14.36 -13.99 -10.09
C GLU A 199 15.30 -14.09 -8.87
N SER A 200 15.39 -13.01 -8.09
CA SER A 200 16.26 -12.95 -6.92
C SER A 200 15.70 -13.80 -5.78
N LEU A 201 16.56 -14.57 -5.11
CA LEU A 201 16.20 -15.30 -3.91
C LEU A 201 16.77 -14.59 -2.68
N MET A 202 15.93 -14.39 -1.65
CA MET A 202 16.34 -13.64 -0.47
C MET A 202 16.29 -14.49 0.79
N ALA A 203 17.37 -14.47 1.57
CA ALA A 203 17.43 -14.99 2.93
C ALA A 203 17.64 -13.83 3.91
N THR A 204 16.85 -13.81 4.99
CA THR A 204 17.01 -12.84 6.08
C THR A 204 17.24 -13.57 7.38
N LEU A 205 18.26 -13.15 8.12
CA LEU A 205 18.70 -13.74 9.37
C LEU A 205 18.71 -12.66 10.45
N TYR A 206 18.44 -13.08 11.67
CA TYR A 206 18.38 -12.23 12.85
C TYR A 206 19.38 -12.78 13.87
N PRO A 207 20.69 -12.48 13.71
CA PRO A 207 21.69 -12.86 14.70
C PRO A 207 21.38 -12.26 16.08
N THR A 208 21.83 -12.92 17.13
CA THR A 208 21.91 -12.36 18.48
C THR A 208 23.37 -12.10 18.83
N ARG A 209 23.64 -11.26 19.85
CA ARG A 209 25.01 -10.93 20.27
C ARG A 209 25.83 -12.17 20.60
N GLU A 210 25.21 -13.18 21.20
CA GLU A 210 25.86 -14.43 21.62
C GLU A 210 26.21 -15.34 20.44
N ARG A 211 25.52 -15.18 19.30
CA ARG A 211 25.73 -16.00 18.09
C ARG A 211 26.48 -15.26 16.99
N TRP A 212 26.90 -14.03 17.25
CA TRP A 212 27.71 -13.25 16.33
C TRP A 212 29.16 -13.71 16.39
N LEU A 213 29.71 -14.04 15.23
CA LEU A 213 31.08 -14.53 15.10
C LEU A 213 32.04 -13.45 14.57
N GLY A 214 31.50 -12.32 14.08
CA GLY A 214 32.23 -11.30 13.33
C GLY A 214 33.05 -10.31 14.18
N GLY A 215 33.40 -10.66 15.41
CA GLY A 215 34.06 -9.77 16.37
C GLY A 215 33.05 -8.84 17.06
N ASP A 216 33.28 -7.53 16.98
CA ASP A 216 32.40 -6.56 17.62
C ASP A 216 30.98 -6.58 17.02
N TRP A 217 29.99 -6.35 17.88
CA TRP A 217 28.60 -6.24 17.45
C TRP A 217 28.44 -5.06 16.48
N PRO A 218 27.82 -5.26 15.30
CA PRO A 218 27.67 -4.21 14.31
C PRO A 218 26.93 -2.99 14.87
N LYS A 219 27.53 -1.80 14.69
CA LYS A 219 26.93 -0.51 15.06
C LYS A 219 26.41 0.28 13.87
N ARG A 220 26.75 -0.15 12.64
CA ARG A 220 26.37 0.51 11.39
C ARG A 220 26.04 -0.53 10.34
N SER A 221 25.12 -0.18 9.45
CA SER A 221 24.82 -1.02 8.30
C SER A 221 26.01 -1.07 7.35
N ALA A 222 26.27 -2.24 6.76
CA ALA A 222 27.39 -2.44 5.83
C ALA A 222 27.03 -3.48 4.77
N TYR A 223 27.55 -3.28 3.56
CA TYR A 223 27.47 -4.24 2.47
C TYR A 223 28.68 -5.17 2.49
N PHE A 224 28.50 -6.40 2.02
CA PHE A 224 29.58 -7.37 1.91
C PHE A 224 29.30 -8.42 0.82
N SER A 225 30.36 -9.11 0.40
CA SER A 225 30.29 -10.25 -0.53
C SER A 225 30.35 -11.55 0.28
N PRO A 226 29.20 -12.17 0.59
CA PRO A 226 29.15 -13.39 1.39
C PRO A 226 29.88 -14.55 0.71
N THR A 227 30.61 -15.31 1.51
CA THR A 227 31.02 -16.68 1.18
C THR A 227 30.41 -17.64 2.18
N PHE A 228 30.23 -18.90 1.78
CA PHE A 228 29.52 -19.89 2.58
C PHE A 228 30.40 -21.13 2.77
N GLU A 229 30.42 -21.66 3.98
CA GLU A 229 31.11 -22.89 4.33
C GLU A 229 30.12 -23.87 4.96
N VAL A 230 30.00 -25.06 4.39
CA VAL A 230 29.17 -26.13 4.96
C VAL A 230 29.97 -26.83 6.05
N LEU A 231 29.53 -26.68 7.29
CA LEU A 231 30.16 -27.31 8.44
C LEU A 231 29.68 -28.76 8.54
N PRO A 232 30.57 -29.76 8.42
CA PRO A 232 30.19 -31.16 8.43
C PRO A 232 29.59 -31.57 9.78
N THR A 233 28.66 -32.51 9.74
CA THR A 233 28.16 -33.13 10.97
C THR A 233 29.10 -34.21 11.47
N ARG A 234 28.99 -34.56 12.76
CA ARG A 234 29.74 -35.67 13.33
C ARG A 234 29.40 -36.96 12.58
N GLU A 235 30.40 -37.81 12.42
CA GLU A 235 30.22 -39.13 11.80
C GLU A 235 29.11 -39.92 12.52
N GLY A 236 28.21 -40.53 11.74
CA GLY A 236 27.02 -41.22 12.24
C GLY A 236 25.83 -40.33 12.64
N SER A 237 25.96 -39.00 12.59
CA SER A 237 24.85 -38.07 12.87
C SER A 237 23.87 -37.96 11.70
N GLN A 238 22.57 -37.96 12.01
CA GLN A 238 21.49 -37.69 11.06
C GLN A 238 21.09 -36.20 10.99
N ALA A 239 21.82 -35.33 11.71
CA ALA A 239 21.56 -33.90 11.66
C ALA A 239 21.93 -33.32 10.28
N LYS A 240 21.22 -32.27 9.86
CA LYS A 240 21.64 -31.47 8.70
C LYS A 240 22.88 -30.64 9.08
N PRO A 241 23.85 -30.49 8.16
CA PRO A 241 25.02 -29.64 8.40
C PRO A 241 24.60 -28.21 8.69
N HIS A 242 25.46 -27.46 9.37
CA HIS A 242 25.27 -26.02 9.53
C HIS A 242 25.99 -25.28 8.39
N ILE A 243 25.58 -24.06 8.11
CA ILE A 243 26.20 -23.22 7.08
C ILE A 243 26.76 -21.98 7.76
N LEU A 244 28.09 -21.81 7.69
CA LEU A 244 28.77 -20.62 8.16
C LEU A 244 28.77 -19.56 7.06
N ILE A 245 28.23 -18.39 7.37
CA ILE A 245 28.28 -17.20 6.50
C ILE A 245 29.54 -16.42 6.85
N ARG A 246 30.32 -16.07 5.84
CA ARG A 246 31.58 -15.33 5.98
C ARG A 246 31.55 -14.01 5.21
N ASN A 247 32.33 -13.06 5.69
CA ASN A 247 32.77 -11.88 4.94
C ASN A 247 34.29 -11.97 4.80
N GLY A 248 34.77 -12.36 3.62
CA GLY A 248 36.17 -12.72 3.42
C GLY A 248 36.59 -13.87 4.34
N LYS A 249 37.59 -13.65 5.20
CA LYS A 249 38.07 -14.65 6.17
C LYS A 249 37.28 -14.69 7.47
N THR A 250 36.45 -13.68 7.74
CA THR A 250 35.72 -13.54 9.00
C THR A 250 34.39 -14.28 8.93
N GLY A 251 34.15 -15.22 9.85
CA GLY A 251 32.83 -15.81 10.05
C GLY A 251 31.90 -14.80 10.71
N LEU A 252 30.68 -14.65 10.19
CA LEU A 252 29.69 -13.71 10.72
C LEU A 252 28.62 -14.44 11.53
N TYR A 253 28.06 -15.52 10.97
CA TYR A 253 26.91 -16.19 11.57
C TYR A 253 26.77 -17.63 11.07
N GLU A 254 26.40 -18.52 11.98
CA GLU A 254 26.15 -19.94 11.70
C GLU A 254 24.66 -20.23 11.59
N VAL A 255 24.23 -20.71 10.41
CA VAL A 255 22.84 -21.03 10.11
C VAL A 255 22.62 -22.53 10.26
N SER A 256 21.74 -22.90 11.19
CA SER A 256 21.27 -24.27 11.33
C SER A 256 19.94 -24.50 10.60
N ALA A 257 19.64 -25.78 10.31
CA ALA A 257 18.37 -26.19 9.72
C ALA A 257 17.13 -25.84 10.55
N ARG A 258 17.28 -25.41 11.81
CA ARG A 258 16.17 -24.86 12.61
C ARG A 258 15.63 -23.55 12.05
N ASN A 259 16.46 -22.76 11.36
CA ASN A 259 15.98 -21.62 10.58
C ASN A 259 15.56 -22.10 9.19
N ALA A 260 14.45 -22.84 9.12
CA ALA A 260 14.08 -23.65 7.96
C ALA A 260 14.06 -22.87 6.64
N LYS A 261 13.51 -21.65 6.63
CA LYS A 261 13.41 -20.82 5.42
C LYS A 261 14.79 -20.32 4.96
N ALA A 262 15.53 -19.62 5.84
CA ALA A 262 16.82 -19.06 5.46
C ALA A 262 17.85 -20.17 5.16
N TYR A 263 17.86 -21.24 5.96
CA TYR A 263 18.70 -22.40 5.73
C TYR A 263 18.45 -22.99 4.35
N ARG A 264 17.18 -23.27 4.01
CA ARG A 264 16.82 -23.85 2.71
C ARG A 264 17.29 -22.96 1.56
N THR A 265 16.96 -21.67 1.62
CA THR A 265 17.37 -20.70 0.58
C THR A 265 18.88 -20.67 0.40
N ILE A 266 19.65 -20.63 1.49
CA ILE A 266 21.13 -20.60 1.40
C ILE A 266 21.65 -21.96 0.90
N SER A 267 21.17 -23.08 1.45
CA SER A 267 21.67 -24.42 1.11
C SER A 267 21.43 -24.80 -0.34
N GLU A 268 20.32 -24.36 -0.93
CA GLU A 268 19.97 -24.66 -2.33
C GLU A 268 20.68 -23.72 -3.31
N ASN A 269 21.34 -22.65 -2.84
CA ASN A 269 21.87 -21.57 -3.68
C ASN A 269 23.30 -21.15 -3.29
N ILE A 270 24.02 -22.00 -2.58
CA ILE A 270 25.33 -21.69 -1.99
C ILE A 270 26.37 -21.28 -3.03
N ASP A 271 26.26 -21.80 -4.25
CA ASP A 271 27.17 -21.55 -5.37
C ASP A 271 26.74 -20.37 -6.26
N ARG A 272 25.60 -19.71 -5.97
CA ARG A 272 25.13 -18.56 -6.76
C ARG A 272 25.80 -17.27 -6.29
N PRO A 273 26.04 -16.31 -7.19
CA PRO A 273 26.43 -14.96 -6.81
C PRO A 273 25.46 -14.40 -5.78
N CYS A 274 26.01 -13.86 -4.69
CA CYS A 274 25.22 -13.39 -3.56
C CYS A 274 25.75 -12.05 -3.08
N LYS A 275 24.84 -11.11 -2.83
CA LYS A 275 25.12 -9.82 -2.19
C LYS A 275 24.60 -9.85 -0.77
N GLY A 276 25.43 -9.44 0.18
CA GLY A 276 25.11 -9.40 1.59
C GLY A 276 24.98 -7.97 2.10
N ARG A 277 24.05 -7.76 3.03
CA ARG A 277 23.99 -6.54 3.83
C ARG A 277 23.76 -6.90 5.29
N ILE A 278 24.61 -6.35 6.15
CA ILE A 278 24.35 -6.23 7.57
C ILE A 278 23.50 -4.96 7.72
N ALA A 279 22.25 -5.10 8.12
CA ALA A 279 21.36 -3.99 8.41
C ALA A 279 21.28 -3.83 9.93
N CYS A 280 21.75 -2.69 10.43
CA CYS A 280 21.49 -2.26 11.80
C CYS A 280 20.18 -1.50 11.78
N ASP A 281 19.15 -2.10 12.36
CA ASP A 281 17.79 -1.58 12.29
C ASP A 281 17.63 -0.50 13.38
N TYR A 282 17.34 0.73 12.97
CA TYR A 282 17.16 1.88 13.88
C TYR A 282 15.69 2.19 14.18
N TYR A 283 14.72 1.48 13.59
CA TYR A 283 13.29 1.78 13.75
C TYR A 283 12.59 0.96 14.86
N ASP A 284 12.40 1.62 16.01
CA ASP A 284 11.17 1.72 16.85
C ASP A 284 10.55 0.51 17.60
N GLU A 285 11.29 -0.56 17.93
CA GLU A 285 10.83 -1.55 18.95
C GLU A 285 11.80 -1.75 20.13
N GLY A 286 12.76 -0.83 20.33
CA GLY A 286 13.64 -0.85 21.51
C GLY A 286 14.61 -2.03 21.60
N THR A 287 14.92 -2.68 20.48
CA THR A 287 15.93 -3.74 20.42
C THR A 287 17.08 -3.33 19.48
N ASP A 288 18.33 -3.51 19.91
CA ASP A 288 19.57 -3.33 19.14
C ASP A 288 19.67 -4.39 18.01
N GLY A 289 18.66 -4.48 17.14
CA GLY A 289 18.50 -5.55 16.18
C GLY A 289 19.47 -5.43 15.00
N VAL A 290 20.29 -6.45 14.82
CA VAL A 290 21.08 -6.65 13.59
C VAL A 290 20.39 -7.69 12.73
N ARG A 291 20.31 -7.42 11.42
CA ARG A 291 19.83 -8.36 10.41
C ARG A 291 20.94 -8.63 9.40
N ILE A 292 21.08 -9.88 8.97
CA ILE A 292 21.86 -10.22 7.78
C ILE A 292 20.87 -10.49 6.66
N ILE A 293 20.96 -9.72 5.58
CA ILE A 293 20.14 -9.86 4.38
C ILE A 293 21.06 -10.38 3.28
N LEU A 294 20.68 -11.50 2.68
CA LEU A 294 21.39 -12.12 1.58
C LEU A 294 20.46 -12.14 0.37
N VAL A 295 20.95 -11.65 -0.77
CA VAL A 295 20.24 -11.66 -2.05
C VAL A 295 21.07 -12.46 -3.04
N PHE A 296 20.55 -13.61 -3.46
CA PHE A 296 21.15 -14.46 -4.47
C PHE A 296 20.65 -14.04 -5.85
N GLU A 297 21.57 -13.72 -6.76
CA GLU A 297 21.28 -13.31 -8.12
C GLU A 297 20.81 -14.48 -8.97
N SER A 298 20.04 -14.23 -10.03
CA SER A 298 19.52 -15.27 -10.93
C SER A 298 20.65 -16.11 -11.53
N SER A 299 20.46 -17.42 -11.54
CA SER A 299 21.38 -18.34 -12.23
C SER A 299 21.05 -18.32 -13.73
N VAL A 300 21.33 -17.21 -14.40
CA VAL A 300 21.43 -17.21 -15.86
C VAL A 300 22.90 -17.40 -16.18
N GLY A 301 23.21 -18.51 -16.85
CA GLY A 301 24.57 -18.94 -17.10
C GLY A 301 25.39 -17.90 -17.86
N GLY A 302 26.64 -17.72 -17.40
CA GLY A 302 27.79 -17.42 -18.25
C GLY A 302 27.96 -15.98 -18.72
N ALA A 303 28.90 -15.29 -18.09
CA ALA A 303 29.90 -14.41 -18.69
C ALA A 303 29.47 -13.57 -19.91
N GLU A 304 29.28 -12.26 -19.71
CA GLU A 304 30.04 -11.22 -20.43
C GLU A 304 29.74 -9.82 -19.85
N GLY A 305 30.81 -9.10 -19.49
CA GLY A 305 30.90 -7.65 -19.57
C GLY A 305 30.13 -6.80 -18.56
N THR A 306 30.75 -6.46 -17.43
CA THR A 306 30.87 -5.08 -16.90
C THR A 306 31.87 -5.07 -15.75
N ALA A 307 33.13 -5.38 -16.08
CA ALA A 307 34.24 -4.81 -15.32
C ALA A 307 34.44 -3.39 -15.87
N GLU A 308 34.01 -2.38 -15.10
CA GLU A 308 34.59 -1.04 -15.00
C GLU A 308 33.55 -0.05 -14.46
N LEU A 309 33.76 0.37 -13.21
CA LEU A 309 33.47 1.70 -12.63
C LEU A 309 33.13 1.53 -11.16
N PHE A 310 34.16 1.43 -10.31
CA PHE A 310 34.15 2.03 -8.97
C PHE A 310 35.60 2.04 -8.46
N HIS A 311 36.38 3.00 -8.98
CA HIS A 311 37.52 3.53 -8.24
C HIS A 311 37.39 5.05 -8.18
N GLN A 312 37.73 5.58 -7.00
CA GLN A 312 37.85 6.99 -6.60
C GLN A 312 36.61 7.65 -5.98
N ALA A 313 36.55 7.59 -4.64
CA ALA A 313 36.49 8.78 -3.80
C ALA A 313 36.78 8.40 -2.34
N SER A 314 38.05 8.26 -1.99
CA SER A 314 38.52 8.38 -0.60
C SER A 314 39.44 9.60 -0.55
N GLY A 315 38.85 10.77 -0.32
CA GLY A 315 39.60 11.94 0.13
C GLY A 315 39.92 11.75 1.59
N GLU A 316 41.20 11.52 1.88
CA GLU A 316 41.77 11.70 3.22
C GLU A 316 41.73 13.19 3.54
N ALA A 317 40.97 13.55 4.58
CA ALA A 317 41.22 14.73 5.38
C ALA A 317 41.96 14.24 6.61
N ASP A 318 43.23 14.59 6.74
CA ASP A 318 43.93 14.54 8.02
C ASP A 318 44.48 15.94 8.36
N GLU A 319 44.29 16.27 9.62
CA GLU A 319 44.60 17.51 10.31
C GLU A 319 46.15 17.70 10.33
N GLY A 320 46.74 18.90 10.22
CA GLY A 320 46.55 20.03 11.11
C GLY A 320 47.77 20.20 12.04
N GLY A 321 48.70 21.08 11.65
CA GLY A 321 49.69 21.74 12.52
C GLY A 321 51.02 20.98 12.73
N GLY A 322 52.20 21.60 12.73
CA GLY A 322 52.60 23.00 12.66
C GLY A 322 54.05 23.15 13.14
N LEU A 323 54.66 24.28 12.75
CA LEU A 323 55.90 24.90 13.27
C LEU A 323 57.26 24.39 12.77
N GLY A 324 58.06 25.33 12.24
CA GLY A 324 59.52 25.22 12.26
C GLY A 324 60.27 25.90 11.11
N ASP A 325 60.41 27.22 11.17
CA ASP A 325 61.57 28.06 10.80
C ASP A 325 62.41 27.77 9.52
N GLY A 326 62.49 28.77 8.63
CA GLY A 326 63.51 28.79 7.57
C GLY A 326 63.35 29.91 6.52
N THR A 327 63.89 31.08 6.85
CA THR A 327 64.05 32.36 6.10
C THR A 327 64.60 32.21 4.64
N PRO A 328 64.38 33.20 3.74
CA PRO A 328 64.29 33.00 2.28
C PRO A 328 65.56 33.35 1.50
N GLY A 329 65.70 32.74 0.31
CA GLY A 329 66.68 33.15 -0.70
C GLY A 329 66.01 33.34 -2.06
N SER A 330 66.03 34.59 -2.55
CA SER A 330 65.57 34.99 -3.88
C SER A 330 66.50 34.45 -4.99
N PRO A 331 66.00 34.30 -6.23
CA PRO A 331 66.76 33.67 -7.30
C PRO A 331 67.67 34.66 -8.06
N THR A 332 68.91 34.25 -8.23
CA THR A 332 69.72 34.44 -9.45
C THR A 332 70.47 33.15 -9.71
#